data_AF-A0A365U7E0-F1
#
_entry.id   AF-A0A365U7E0-F1
#
_cell.length_a   1.000
_cell.length_b   1.000
_cell.length_c   1.000
_cell.angle_alpha   90.00
_cell.angle_beta   90.00
_cell.angle_gamma   90.00
#
_symmetry.space_group_name_H-M   'P 1'
#
loop_
_entity.id
_entity.type
_entity.pdbx_description
1 polymer ?
#
loop_
_entity_poly.entity_id
_entity_poly.type
_entity_poly.pdbx_seq_one_letter_code
_entity_poly.pdbx_strand_id
1 'polypeptide(L)'
;MSVLRYALYCGAGAALASTAATMLSARAEGESPWRPVNATSHWLHGDAAGRRADPDLAHTGLGAATNVAAGMMWGGLFGAWLERRRSVSKAVVPGAAATGALAAGLDYGLLPRRLSPGWELALSPRSVGVSLAAMAAGMAAGGMAARAAEDRAHAG
;
A
#
# COMPACT_ATOMS: atom_id res chain seq x y z
N MET A 1 8.30 16.04 16.34
CA MET A 1 8.63 15.62 14.96
C MET A 1 8.64 14.10 14.74
N SER A 2 8.37 13.27 15.77
CA SER A 2 8.35 11.80 15.66
C SER A 2 7.18 11.27 14.82
N VAL A 3 5.95 11.71 15.10
CA VAL A 3 4.74 11.20 14.42
C VAL A 3 4.81 11.37 12.90
N LEU A 4 5.21 12.55 12.41
CA LEU A 4 5.35 12.82 10.98
C LEU A 4 6.37 11.87 10.32
N ARG A 5 7.52 11.64 10.97
CA ARG A 5 8.53 10.71 10.46
C ARG A 5 7.99 9.29 10.34
N TYR A 6 7.34 8.78 11.39
CA TYR A 6 6.78 7.42 11.34
C TYR A 6 5.69 7.32 10.27
N ALA A 7 4.81 8.31 10.19
CA ALA A 7 3.76 8.34 9.18
C ALA A 7 4.33 8.32 7.75
N LEU A 8 5.34 9.16 7.47
CA LEU A 8 5.99 9.22 6.16
C LEU A 8 6.71 7.92 5.80
N TYR A 9 7.49 7.35 6.73
CA TYR A 9 8.25 6.13 6.46
C TYR A 9 7.33 4.92 6.27
N CYS A 10 6.33 4.76 7.14
CA CYS A 10 5.36 3.67 7.03
C CYS A 10 4.48 3.82 5.78
N GLY A 11 4.03 5.05 5.50
CA GLY A 11 3.24 5.38 4.30
C GLY A 11 4.01 5.13 3.00
N ALA A 12 5.25 5.62 2.91
CA ALA A 12 6.10 5.36 1.76
C ALA A 12 6.39 3.88 1.57
N GLY A 13 6.68 3.16 2.67
CA GLY A 13 6.88 1.71 2.65
C GLY A 13 5.66 0.97 2.13
N ALA A 14 4.46 1.33 2.60
CA ALA A 14 3.20 0.74 2.14
C ALA A 14 2.95 0.99 0.65
N ALA A 15 3.09 2.24 0.20
CA ALA A 15 2.86 2.65 -1.18
C ALA A 15 3.84 1.98 -2.15
N LEU A 16 5.13 1.98 -1.83
CA LEU A 16 6.16 1.37 -2.68
C LEU A 16 6.01 -0.14 -2.73
N ALA A 17 5.81 -0.80 -1.59
CA ALA A 17 5.71 -2.25 -1.53
C ALA A 17 4.46 -2.79 -2.23
N SER A 18 3.29 -2.16 -2.03
CA SER A 18 2.05 -2.53 -2.73
C SER A 18 2.14 -2.29 -4.24
N THR A 19 2.68 -1.15 -4.67
CA THR A 19 2.88 -0.84 -6.10
C THR A 19 3.81 -1.86 -6.74
N ALA A 20 4.97 -2.12 -6.13
CA ALA A 20 5.92 -3.09 -6.65
C ALA A 20 5.30 -4.49 -6.69
N ALA A 21 4.60 -4.91 -5.64
CA ALA A 21 3.99 -6.23 -5.56
C ALA A 21 2.90 -6.44 -6.61
N THR A 22 2.04 -5.45 -6.86
CA THR A 22 1.01 -5.56 -7.89
C THR A 22 1.63 -5.64 -9.29
N MET A 23 2.62 -4.80 -9.60
CA MET A 23 3.32 -4.81 -10.89
C MET A 23 4.10 -6.13 -11.12
N LEU A 24 4.78 -6.63 -10.09
CA LEU A 24 5.49 -7.91 -10.16
C LEU A 24 4.54 -9.09 -10.29
N SER A 25 3.40 -9.06 -9.59
CA SER A 25 2.36 -10.09 -9.70
C SER A 25 1.75 -10.12 -11.08
N ALA A 26 1.47 -8.96 -11.69
CA ALA A 26 0.99 -8.90 -13.08
C ALA A 26 2.00 -9.56 -14.03
N ARG A 27 3.29 -9.24 -13.89
CA ARG A 27 4.34 -9.89 -14.71
C ARG A 27 4.39 -11.40 -14.49
N ALA A 28 4.24 -11.85 -13.25
CA ALA A 28 4.22 -13.28 -12.91
C ALA A 28 3.00 -14.01 -13.50
N GLU A 29 1.90 -13.29 -13.73
CA GLU A 29 0.69 -13.78 -14.41
C GLU A 29 0.74 -13.64 -15.94
N GLY A 30 1.87 -13.21 -16.51
CA GLY A 30 2.02 -13.01 -17.96
C GLY A 30 1.37 -11.73 -18.49
N GLU A 31 1.05 -10.80 -17.60
CA GLU A 31 0.32 -9.58 -17.88
C GLU A 31 1.21 -8.34 -17.85
N SER A 32 0.74 -7.24 -18.46
CA SER A 32 1.47 -5.97 -18.39
C SER A 32 1.52 -5.46 -16.94
N PRO A 33 2.69 -5.01 -16.44
CA PRO A 33 2.83 -4.47 -15.09
C PRO A 33 1.97 -3.21 -14.85
N TRP A 34 1.56 -2.52 -15.92
CA TRP A 34 0.75 -1.31 -15.81
C TRP A 34 -0.74 -1.61 -15.59
N ARG A 35 -1.21 -2.82 -15.89
CA ARG A 35 -2.63 -3.20 -15.71
C ARG A 35 -3.15 -2.94 -14.30
N PRO A 36 -2.50 -3.40 -13.21
CA PRO A 36 -3.00 -3.12 -11.85
C PRO A 36 -2.88 -1.64 -11.45
N VAL A 37 -1.87 -0.93 -11.97
CA VAL A 37 -1.72 0.52 -11.73
C VAL A 37 -2.89 1.25 -12.39
N ASN A 38 -3.18 0.95 -13.66
CA ASN A 38 -4.31 1.47 -14.40
C ASN A 38 -5.64 1.10 -13.74
N ALA A 39 -5.77 -0.15 -13.27
CA ALA A 39 -6.96 -0.63 -12.57
C ALA A 39 -7.31 0.23 -11.37
N THR A 40 -6.32 0.78 -10.66
CA THR A 40 -6.56 1.66 -9.51
C THR A 40 -7.34 2.93 -9.87
N SER A 41 -7.32 3.36 -11.14
CA SER A 41 -8.12 4.49 -11.63
C SER A 41 -9.60 4.15 -11.95
N HIS A 42 -10.02 2.89 -11.78
CA HIS A 42 -11.36 2.41 -12.16
C HIS A 42 -12.50 3.08 -11.40
N TRP A 43 -12.24 3.64 -10.21
CA TRP A 43 -13.25 4.38 -9.48
C TRP A 43 -13.83 5.54 -10.30
N LEU A 44 -13.00 6.13 -11.17
CA LEU A 44 -13.39 7.16 -12.13
C LEU A 44 -13.61 6.61 -13.55
N HIS A 45 -12.75 5.69 -14.01
CA HIS A 45 -12.72 5.19 -15.40
C HIS A 45 -13.54 3.90 -15.65
N GLY A 46 -14.10 3.31 -14.59
CA GLY A 46 -14.82 2.04 -14.62
C GLY A 46 -13.93 0.81 -14.83
N ASP A 47 -14.55 -0.37 -14.82
CA ASP A 47 -13.87 -1.67 -14.83
C ASP A 47 -12.96 -1.91 -16.05
N ALA A 48 -13.14 -1.14 -17.14
CA ALA A 48 -12.29 -1.22 -18.31
C ALA A 48 -10.83 -0.82 -18.03
N ALA A 49 -10.58 -0.02 -17.00
CA ALA A 49 -9.24 0.41 -16.60
C ALA A 49 -8.31 -0.78 -16.29
N GLY A 50 -8.83 -1.88 -15.72
CA GLY A 50 -8.03 -3.07 -15.40
C GLY A 50 -7.60 -3.93 -16.60
N ARG A 51 -8.17 -3.65 -17.79
CA ARG A 51 -7.79 -4.32 -19.05
C ARG A 51 -6.76 -3.52 -19.87
N ARG A 52 -6.45 -2.27 -19.48
CA ARG A 52 -5.50 -1.42 -20.23
C ARG A 52 -4.06 -1.81 -19.91
N ALA A 53 -3.34 -2.28 -20.93
CA ALA A 53 -1.95 -2.72 -20.80
C ALA A 53 -0.93 -1.58 -20.91
N ASP A 54 -1.27 -0.52 -21.64
CA ASP A 54 -0.35 0.59 -21.90
C ASP A 54 -0.42 1.67 -20.82
N PRO A 55 0.72 2.34 -20.53
CA PRO A 55 0.73 3.45 -19.60
C PRO A 55 0.18 4.72 -20.25
N ASP A 56 -0.67 5.44 -19.54
CA ASP A 56 -1.15 6.77 -19.92
C ASP A 56 -1.42 7.65 -18.67
N LEU A 57 -1.43 8.97 -18.83
CA LEU A 57 -1.63 9.87 -17.68
C LEU A 57 -3.02 9.73 -17.05
N ALA A 58 -4.05 9.42 -17.84
CA ALA A 58 -5.43 9.34 -17.37
C ALA A 58 -5.63 8.16 -16.40
N HIS A 59 -5.05 7.00 -16.72
CA HIS A 59 -5.21 5.77 -15.94
C HIS A 59 -4.00 5.51 -15.06
N THR A 60 -2.78 5.53 -15.61
CA THR A 60 -1.56 5.23 -14.85
C THR A 60 -1.24 6.36 -13.88
N GLY A 61 -1.34 7.62 -14.34
CA GLY A 61 -1.12 8.78 -13.48
C GLY A 61 -2.10 8.83 -12.31
N LEU A 62 -3.40 8.76 -12.62
CA LEU A 62 -4.45 8.76 -11.59
C LEU A 62 -4.37 7.53 -10.67
N GLY A 63 -4.15 6.35 -11.25
CA GLY A 63 -4.06 5.10 -10.51
C GLY A 63 -2.85 5.07 -9.57
N ALA A 64 -1.67 5.51 -10.04
CA ALA A 64 -0.49 5.65 -9.19
C ALA A 64 -0.70 6.67 -8.07
N ALA A 65 -1.28 7.85 -8.37
CA ALA A 65 -1.58 8.85 -7.36
C ALA A 65 -2.56 8.34 -6.29
N THR A 66 -3.60 7.62 -6.72
CA THR A 66 -4.58 6.99 -5.82
C THR A 66 -3.92 5.93 -4.94
N ASN A 67 -3.09 5.06 -5.53
CA ASN A 67 -2.40 4.01 -4.76
C ASN A 67 -1.41 4.61 -3.75
N VAL A 68 -0.65 5.64 -4.14
CA VAL A 68 0.27 6.35 -3.24
C VAL A 68 -0.50 7.03 -2.12
N ALA A 69 -1.62 7.71 -2.41
CA ALA A 69 -2.45 8.34 -1.40
C ALA A 69 -3.02 7.32 -0.41
N ALA A 70 -3.53 6.18 -0.89
CA ALA A 70 -4.03 5.10 -0.06
C ALA A 70 -2.91 4.48 0.80
N GLY A 71 -1.74 4.21 0.23
CA GLY A 71 -0.57 3.71 0.96
C GLY A 71 -0.10 4.69 2.04
N MET A 72 -0.05 5.98 1.72
CA MET A 72 0.28 7.04 2.69
C MET A 72 -0.77 7.14 3.80
N MET A 73 -2.06 6.99 3.49
CA MET A 73 -3.12 6.98 4.48
C MET A 73 -2.99 5.78 5.43
N TRP A 74 -2.97 4.55 4.90
CA TRP A 74 -2.90 3.34 5.71
C TRP A 74 -1.59 3.22 6.49
N GLY A 75 -0.46 3.41 5.81
CA GLY A 75 0.85 3.42 6.47
C GLY A 75 1.02 4.59 7.42
N GLY A 76 0.45 5.75 7.12
CA GLY A 76 0.43 6.92 8.00
C GLY A 76 -0.31 6.67 9.31
N LEU A 77 -1.50 6.07 9.24
CA LEU A 77 -2.29 5.67 10.40
C LEU A 77 -1.54 4.65 11.27
N PHE A 78 -0.95 3.63 10.65
CA PHE A 78 -0.09 2.68 11.36
C PHE A 78 1.12 3.37 12.00
N GLY A 79 1.81 4.25 11.27
CA GLY A 79 2.97 4.99 11.76
C GLY A 79 2.64 5.88 12.96
N ALA A 80 1.51 6.60 12.90
CA ALA A 80 1.03 7.42 14.02
C ALA A 80 0.66 6.57 15.25
N TRP A 81 0.07 5.39 15.05
CA TRP A 81 -0.18 4.44 16.14
C TRP A 81 1.12 3.85 16.71
N LEU A 82 2.07 3.50 15.83
CA LEU A 82 3.33 2.89 16.19
C LEU A 82 4.22 3.85 17.00
N GLU A 83 4.21 5.14 16.66
CA GLU A 83 4.95 6.16 17.40
C GLU A 83 4.54 6.20 18.89
N ARG A 84 3.24 6.12 19.18
CA ARG A 84 2.72 6.03 20.56
C ARG A 84 3.10 4.73 21.28
N ARG A 85 3.55 3.73 20.52
CA ARG A 85 3.98 2.40 20.99
C ARG A 85 5.49 2.19 20.78
N ARG A 86 6.28 3.27 20.63
CA ARG A 86 7.69 3.18 20.23
C ARG A 86 8.55 2.30 21.14
N SER A 87 8.27 2.27 22.45
CA SER A 87 8.98 1.44 23.42
C SER A 87 8.69 -0.06 23.29
N VAL A 88 7.67 -0.45 22.53
CA VAL A 88 7.26 -1.85 22.36
C VAL A 88 7.76 -2.36 21.01
N SER A 89 8.97 -2.92 20.99
CA SER A 89 9.59 -3.38 19.74
C SER A 89 8.76 -4.41 18.99
N LYS A 90 8.16 -5.35 19.75
CA LYS A 90 7.32 -6.44 19.25
C LYS A 90 5.99 -5.98 18.63
N ALA A 91 5.61 -4.70 18.75
CA ALA A 91 4.33 -4.19 18.23
C ALA A 91 4.31 -3.95 16.71
N VAL A 92 5.47 -3.88 16.05
CA VAL A 92 5.56 -3.50 14.62
C VAL A 92 4.85 -4.51 13.72
N VAL A 93 5.27 -5.77 13.77
CA VAL A 93 4.75 -6.80 12.86
C VAL A 93 3.27 -7.08 13.13
N PRO A 94 2.81 -7.32 14.37
CA PRO A 94 1.39 -7.54 14.64
C PRO A 94 0.53 -6.31 14.30
N GLY A 95 1.02 -5.09 14.58
CA GLY A 95 0.29 -3.86 14.27
C GLY A 95 0.16 -3.61 12.76
N ALA A 96 1.23 -3.87 11.99
CA ALA A 96 1.21 -3.75 10.54
C ALA A 96 0.30 -4.82 9.92
N ALA A 97 0.34 -6.06 10.42
CA ALA A 97 -0.55 -7.13 9.99
C ALA A 97 -2.02 -6.79 10.29
N ALA A 98 -2.32 -6.29 11.49
CA ALA A 98 -3.66 -5.85 11.87
C ALA A 98 -4.15 -4.69 10.97
N THR A 99 -3.28 -3.70 10.69
CA THR A 99 -3.62 -2.59 9.79
C THR A 99 -3.88 -3.08 8.37
N GLY A 100 -3.05 -4.00 7.86
CA GLY A 100 -3.25 -4.61 6.54
C GLY A 100 -4.54 -5.42 6.46
N ALA A 101 -4.91 -6.14 7.52
CA ALA A 101 -6.18 -6.87 7.59
C ALA A 101 -7.39 -5.93 7.63
N LEU A 102 -7.29 -4.82 8.37
CA LEU A 102 -8.33 -3.76 8.37
C LEU A 102 -8.48 -3.13 6.99
N ALA A 103 -7.35 -2.82 6.34
CA ALA A 103 -7.35 -2.30 4.97
C ALA A 103 -8.04 -3.27 4.01
N ALA A 104 -7.62 -4.53 4.00
CA ALA A 104 -8.24 -5.56 3.16
C ALA A 104 -9.76 -5.70 3.43
N GLY A 105 -10.17 -5.71 4.70
CA GLY A 105 -11.58 -5.80 5.08
C GLY A 105 -12.41 -4.61 4.63
N LEU A 106 -11.87 -3.40 4.72
CA LEU A 106 -12.55 -2.20 4.21
C LEU A 106 -12.57 -2.17 2.69
N ASP A 107 -11.42 -2.33 2.05
CA ASP A 107 -11.21 -2.16 0.61
C ASP A 107 -11.97 -3.19 -0.23
N TYR A 108 -12.07 -4.43 0.26
CA TYR A 108 -12.67 -5.55 -0.47
C TYR A 108 -13.95 -6.11 0.16
N GLY A 109 -14.26 -5.74 1.41
CA GLY A 109 -15.44 -6.24 2.13
C GLY A 109 -16.53 -5.18 2.32
N LEU A 110 -16.16 -3.95 2.70
CA LEU A 110 -17.14 -2.92 3.08
C LEU A 110 -17.36 -1.86 1.99
N LEU A 111 -16.32 -1.45 1.28
CA LEU A 111 -16.44 -0.43 0.26
C LEU A 111 -17.27 -0.94 -0.93
N PRO A 112 -18.13 -0.08 -1.52
CA PRO A 112 -18.74 -0.39 -2.81
C PRO A 112 -17.66 -0.74 -3.82
N ARG A 113 -17.92 -1.67 -4.73
CA ARG A 113 -16.95 -2.11 -5.75
C ARG A 113 -16.28 -0.95 -6.47
N ARG A 114 -17.01 0.14 -6.78
CA ARG A 114 -16.43 1.34 -7.41
C ARG A 114 -15.34 2.04 -6.60
N LEU A 115 -15.31 1.90 -5.28
CA LEU A 115 -14.34 2.53 -4.39
C LEU A 115 -13.26 1.55 -3.92
N SER A 116 -13.31 0.28 -4.34
CA SER A 116 -12.23 -0.67 -4.07
C SER A 116 -10.96 -0.26 -4.82
N PRO A 117 -9.79 -0.83 -4.47
CA PRO A 117 -8.56 -0.60 -5.21
C PRO A 117 -8.61 -1.06 -6.67
N GLY A 118 -9.50 -1.99 -7.03
CA GLY A 118 -9.64 -2.49 -8.40
C GLY A 118 -8.55 -3.44 -8.86
N TRP A 119 -7.60 -3.84 -8.00
CA TRP A 119 -6.53 -4.78 -8.37
C TRP A 119 -7.07 -6.12 -8.88
N GLU A 120 -8.21 -6.57 -8.40
CA GLU A 120 -8.96 -7.75 -8.83
C GLU A 120 -9.40 -7.69 -10.31
N LEU A 121 -9.42 -6.50 -10.92
CA LEU A 121 -9.71 -6.32 -12.34
C LEU A 121 -8.49 -6.63 -13.23
N ALA A 122 -7.30 -6.72 -12.64
CA ALA A 122 -6.04 -6.91 -13.33
C ALA A 122 -5.22 -8.11 -12.82
N LEU A 123 -5.52 -8.63 -11.64
CA LEU A 123 -4.77 -9.67 -10.95
C LEU A 123 -5.68 -10.78 -10.44
N SER A 124 -5.14 -11.98 -10.32
CA SER A 124 -5.81 -13.08 -9.60
C SER A 124 -6.04 -12.74 -8.12
N PRO A 125 -7.04 -13.36 -7.45
CA PRO A 125 -7.28 -13.15 -6.02
C PRO A 125 -6.06 -13.44 -5.14
N ARG A 126 -5.24 -14.43 -5.54
CA ARG A 126 -3.99 -14.76 -4.85
C ARG A 126 -3.01 -13.59 -4.89
N SER A 127 -2.84 -12.98 -6.06
CA SER A 127 -1.93 -11.84 -6.26
C SER A 127 -2.41 -10.56 -5.58
N VAL A 128 -3.73 -10.36 -5.50
CA VAL A 128 -4.32 -9.30 -4.64
C VAL A 128 -3.93 -9.54 -3.18
N GLY A 129 -4.10 -10.76 -2.67
CA GLY A 129 -3.69 -11.13 -1.31
C GLY A 129 -2.18 -10.93 -1.05
N VAL A 130 -1.33 -11.32 -2.00
CA VAL A 130 0.13 -11.07 -1.93
C VAL A 130 0.45 -9.58 -1.88
N SER A 131 -0.26 -8.76 -2.67
CA SER A 131 -0.04 -7.30 -2.72
C SER A 131 -0.47 -6.61 -1.43
N LEU A 132 -1.57 -7.04 -0.81
CA LEU A 132 -2.00 -6.59 0.51
C LEU A 132 -1.00 -7.00 1.60
N ALA A 133 -0.48 -8.22 1.55
CA ALA A 133 0.57 -8.68 2.46
C ALA A 133 1.87 -7.87 2.29
N ALA A 134 2.25 -7.56 1.05
CA ALA A 134 3.39 -6.71 0.74
C ALA A 134 3.20 -5.28 1.27
N MET A 135 1.99 -4.72 1.18
CA MET A 135 1.66 -3.43 1.79
C MET A 135 1.92 -3.45 3.30
N ALA A 136 1.46 -4.49 4.01
CA ALA A 136 1.69 -4.65 5.44
C ALA A 136 3.18 -4.82 5.78
N ALA A 137 3.92 -5.61 4.99
CA ALA A 137 5.37 -5.74 5.14
C ALA A 137 6.10 -4.40 4.91
N GLY A 138 5.68 -3.62 3.92
CA GLY A 138 6.18 -2.28 3.65
C GLY A 138 5.95 -1.31 4.80
N MET A 139 4.75 -1.33 5.40
CA MET A 139 4.44 -0.56 6.62
C MET A 139 5.39 -0.93 7.77
N ALA A 140 5.57 -2.23 8.02
CA ALA A 140 6.46 -2.72 9.08
C ALA A 140 7.92 -2.30 8.84
N ALA A 141 8.41 -2.44 7.61
CA ALA A 141 9.75 -2.02 7.22
C ALA A 141 9.95 -0.50 7.41
N GLY A 142 8.96 0.31 7.00
CA GLY A 142 8.96 1.74 7.26
C GLY A 142 9.03 2.08 8.75
N GLY A 143 8.26 1.38 9.59
CA GLY A 143 8.29 1.57 11.04
C GLY A 143 9.64 1.23 11.67
N MET A 144 10.31 0.18 11.20
CA MET A 144 11.67 -0.17 11.64
C MET A 144 12.69 0.89 11.20
N ALA A 145 12.59 1.38 9.96
CA ALA A 145 13.48 2.42 9.46
C ALA A 145 13.27 3.76 10.17
N ALA A 146 12.04 4.10 10.55
CA ALA A 146 11.74 5.31 11.34
C ALA A 146 12.40 5.28 12.73
N ARG A 147 12.39 4.11 13.40
CA ARG A 147 13.08 3.88 14.68
C ARG A 147 14.60 4.01 14.52
N ALA A 148 15.18 3.32 13.55
CA ALA A 148 16.62 3.38 13.31
C ALA A 148 17.11 4.81 12.99
N ALA A 149 16.32 5.60 12.24
CA ALA A 149 16.64 7.00 11.97
C ALA A 149 16.53 7.88 13.23
N GLU A 150 15.61 7.56 14.14
CA GLU A 150 15.48 8.26 15.42
C GLU A 150 16.65 7.97 16.35
N ASP A 151 17.05 6.71 16.50
CA ASP A 151 18.16 6.31 17.37
C ASP A 151 19.47 6.99 16.96
N ARG A 152 19.73 7.08 15.65
CA ARG A 152 20.90 7.79 15.10
C ARG A 152 20.90 9.28 15.42
N ALA A 153 19.73 9.92 15.45
CA ALA A 153 19.60 11.34 15.74
C ALA A 153 19.81 11.68 17.23
N HIS A 154 19.71 10.71 18.13
CA HIS A 154 19.96 10.88 19.57
C HIS A 154 21.39 10.48 19.98
N ALA A 155 22.12 9.79 19.10
CA ALA A 155 23.48 9.29 19.36
C ALA A 155 24.59 10.26 18.91
N GLY A 156 24.26 11.34 18.19
CA GLY A 156 25.19 12.39 17.74
C GLY A 156 24.82 13.73 18.33
#